data_AF-A0A5J4UXI3-F1
#
_entry.id   AF-A0A5J4UXI3-F1
#
_cell.length_a   1.000
_cell.length_b   1.000
_cell.length_c   1.000
_cell.angle_alpha   90.00
_cell.angle_beta   90.00
_cell.angle_gamma   90.00
#
_symmetry.space_group_name_H-M   'P 1'
#
loop_
_entity.id
_entity.type
_entity.pdbx_description
1 polymer ?
#
loop_
_entity_poly.entity_id
_entity_poly.type
_entity_poly.pdbx_seq_one_letter_code
_entity_poly.pdbx_strand_id
1 'polypeptide(L)'
;TMYEDSEIDIEQPVCESYSVGNNYAIPYVVHKYGVVGTDCFPNTEVPGSTTECSQPDGKYEKYLVGYKQGIFQGDADAMKEALIKFGPVYVYGSHEIFIGWDENYWITIGINEVTHGYQLSNEPFYTSLEFRGFVYASYLGDDTVVIPPTDCSGKAETECACVDGDQRQFCKTCTAKDTPSSECKCPAVKEGEYTKAQCQEDKASTEKEASGSVRMTLEMIAAAVVLPVLALFF
;
A
#
# COMPACT_ATOMS: atom_id res chain seq x y z
N THR A 1 -6.58 -36.54 1.43
CA THR A 1 -5.25 -36.12 0.98
C THR A 1 -5.26 -34.61 0.96
N MET A 2 -4.60 -33.99 1.95
CA MET A 2 -4.35 -32.54 1.92
C MET A 2 -3.50 -32.27 0.67
N TYR A 3 -3.99 -31.43 -0.23
CA TYR A 3 -3.13 -30.85 -1.26
C TYR A 3 -2.06 -30.05 -0.51
N GLU A 4 -0.80 -30.42 -0.68
CA GLU A 4 0.32 -29.54 -0.34
C GLU A 4 0.06 -28.22 -1.07
N ASP A 5 -0.02 -27.11 -0.32
CA ASP A 5 -0.04 -25.77 -0.90
C ASP A 5 1.30 -25.57 -1.63
N SER A 6 1.37 -26.01 -2.88
CA SER A 6 2.44 -25.63 -3.77
C SER A 6 2.22 -24.15 -4.08
N GLU A 7 2.93 -23.26 -3.39
CA GLU A 7 3.10 -21.89 -3.84
C GLU A 7 3.69 -21.94 -5.25
N ILE A 8 2.85 -21.64 -6.25
CA ILE A 8 3.31 -21.49 -7.62
C ILE A 8 4.02 -20.14 -7.66
N ASP A 9 5.35 -20.17 -7.70
CA ASP A 9 6.14 -18.97 -7.94
C ASP A 9 5.80 -18.43 -9.33
N ILE A 10 5.27 -17.21 -9.38
CA ILE A 10 4.91 -16.58 -10.65
C ILE A 10 6.21 -16.04 -11.24
N GLU A 11 6.74 -16.74 -12.24
CA GLU A 11 7.96 -16.33 -12.93
C GLU A 11 7.81 -14.93 -13.55
N GLN A 12 8.88 -14.15 -13.50
CA GLN A 12 8.93 -12.85 -14.13
C GLN A 12 8.74 -13.01 -15.65
N PRO A 13 7.75 -12.34 -16.27
CA PRO A 13 7.58 -12.36 -17.72
C PRO A 13 8.79 -11.69 -18.38
N VAL A 14 9.31 -12.33 -19.42
CA VAL A 14 10.27 -11.73 -20.36
C VAL A 14 9.53 -11.27 -21.61
N CYS A 15 10.15 -10.42 -22.44
CA CYS A 15 9.50 -9.89 -23.65
C CYS A 15 9.00 -11.00 -24.59
N GLU A 16 9.67 -12.15 -24.62
CA GLU A 16 9.28 -13.33 -25.42
C GLU A 16 8.14 -14.16 -24.79
N SER A 17 7.81 -13.93 -23.51
CA SER A 17 6.73 -14.64 -22.82
C SER A 17 5.34 -14.36 -23.44
N TYR A 18 5.17 -13.21 -24.10
CA TYR A 18 3.92 -12.83 -24.78
C TYR A 18 3.61 -13.71 -25.99
N SER A 19 4.66 -14.19 -26.68
CA SER A 19 4.54 -15.00 -27.90
C SER A 19 4.10 -16.45 -27.64
N VAL A 20 4.13 -16.91 -26.39
CA VAL A 20 3.90 -18.34 -26.04
C VAL A 20 2.53 -18.62 -25.43
N GLY A 21 1.61 -17.65 -25.42
CA GLY A 21 0.27 -17.81 -24.84
C GLY A 21 0.22 -17.90 -23.31
N ASN A 22 1.37 -17.74 -22.64
CA ASN A 22 1.49 -17.70 -21.19
C ASN A 22 1.26 -16.28 -20.68
N ASN A 23 0.00 -15.91 -20.49
CA ASN A 23 -0.40 -14.57 -20.05
C ASN A 23 -0.28 -14.39 -18.52
N TYR A 24 0.89 -14.72 -17.95
CA TYR A 24 1.19 -14.50 -16.53
C TYR A 24 1.64 -13.07 -16.23
N ALA A 25 1.75 -12.21 -17.26
CA ALA A 25 2.23 -10.85 -17.10
C ALA A 25 1.34 -10.02 -16.17
N ILE A 26 0.02 -10.04 -16.35
CA ILE A 26 -0.89 -9.29 -15.48
C ILE A 26 -0.89 -9.84 -14.05
N PRO A 27 -1.06 -11.17 -13.81
CA PRO A 27 -0.94 -11.73 -12.47
C PRO A 27 0.37 -11.37 -11.76
N TYR A 28 1.50 -11.44 -12.47
CA TYR A 28 2.81 -11.08 -11.93
C TYR A 28 2.90 -9.59 -11.57
N VAL A 29 2.51 -8.71 -12.50
CA VAL A 29 2.57 -7.25 -12.31
C VAL A 29 1.68 -6.81 -11.17
N VAL A 30 0.44 -7.29 -11.13
CA VAL A 30 -0.51 -6.98 -10.06
C VAL A 30 0.01 -7.47 -8.71
N HIS A 31 0.54 -8.69 -8.65
CA HIS A 31 1.08 -9.25 -7.40
C HIS A 31 2.33 -8.49 -6.89
N LYS A 32 3.29 -8.15 -7.76
CA LYS A 32 4.58 -7.57 -7.34
C LYS A 32 4.65 -6.05 -7.34
N TYR A 33 4.00 -5.39 -8.29
CA TYR A 33 4.18 -3.95 -8.55
C TYR A 33 2.88 -3.14 -8.48
N GLY A 34 1.73 -3.80 -8.69
CA GLY A 34 0.43 -3.14 -8.84
C GLY A 34 0.26 -2.45 -10.18
N VAL A 35 -0.78 -1.64 -10.29
CA VAL A 35 -1.12 -0.84 -11.46
C VAL A 35 -1.25 0.63 -11.09
N VAL A 36 -0.89 1.52 -12.02
CA VAL A 36 -0.97 2.98 -11.83
C VAL A 36 -1.92 3.56 -12.88
N GLY A 37 -2.62 4.63 -12.52
CA GLY A 37 -3.62 5.27 -13.38
C GLY A 37 -3.05 5.91 -14.65
N THR A 38 -3.92 6.07 -15.66
CA THR A 38 -3.57 6.69 -16.95
C THR A 38 -3.35 8.20 -16.87
N ASP A 39 -3.83 8.83 -15.79
CA ASP A 39 -3.49 10.19 -15.41
C ASP A 39 -2.00 10.35 -15.09
N CYS A 40 -1.32 9.28 -14.68
CA CYS A 40 0.11 9.25 -14.37
C CYS A 40 0.95 8.72 -15.54
N PHE A 41 0.53 7.60 -16.16
CA PHE A 41 1.17 7.03 -17.35
C PHE A 41 0.16 6.89 -18.50
N PRO A 42 0.20 7.75 -19.53
CA PRO A 42 -0.76 7.69 -20.61
C PRO A 42 -0.53 6.44 -21.46
N ASN A 43 -1.61 5.80 -21.89
CA ASN A 43 -1.56 4.59 -22.73
C ASN A 43 -1.27 4.90 -24.22
N THR A 44 -0.52 5.96 -24.49
CA THR A 44 -0.21 6.46 -25.85
C THR A 44 1.24 6.25 -26.22
N GLU A 45 2.12 6.01 -25.25
CA GLU A 45 3.55 5.82 -25.45
C GLU A 45 4.14 4.90 -24.38
N VAL A 46 5.34 4.39 -24.65
CA VAL A 46 6.09 3.61 -23.66
C VAL A 46 6.75 4.58 -22.68
N PRO A 47 6.48 4.47 -21.36
CA PRO A 47 7.11 5.34 -20.37
C PRO A 47 8.63 5.22 -20.36
N GLY A 48 9.35 6.34 -20.32
CA GLY A 48 10.82 6.35 -20.17
C GLY A 48 11.31 5.99 -18.77
N SER A 49 10.42 6.09 -17.77
CA SER A 49 10.63 5.66 -16.39
C SER A 49 9.32 5.11 -15.84
N THR A 50 9.41 4.20 -14.86
CA THR A 50 8.26 3.66 -14.11
C THR A 50 8.31 4.05 -12.63
N THR A 51 9.22 4.92 -12.21
CA THR A 51 9.43 5.29 -10.79
C THR A 51 8.69 6.56 -10.38
N GLU A 52 8.26 7.37 -11.34
CA GLU A 52 7.53 8.63 -11.14
C GLU A 52 6.56 8.86 -12.31
N CYS A 53 5.53 9.68 -12.12
CA CYS A 53 4.57 9.97 -13.18
C CYS A 53 5.24 10.69 -14.36
N SER A 54 4.82 10.34 -15.58
CA SER A 54 5.22 11.09 -16.76
C SER A 54 4.36 12.35 -16.96
N GLN A 55 3.19 12.40 -16.34
CA GLN A 55 2.29 13.55 -16.38
C GLN A 55 2.44 14.45 -15.13
N PRO A 56 2.43 15.78 -15.29
CA PRO A 56 2.68 16.72 -14.19
C PRO A 56 1.58 16.71 -13.10
N ASP A 57 0.33 16.44 -13.47
CA ASP A 57 -0.81 16.38 -12.55
C ASP A 57 -1.20 14.95 -12.15
N GLY A 58 -0.46 13.96 -12.67
CA GLY A 58 -0.72 12.55 -12.44
C GLY A 58 -0.39 12.14 -11.01
N LYS A 59 -1.17 11.19 -10.46
CA LYS A 59 -0.89 10.63 -9.14
C LYS A 59 -0.16 9.31 -9.27
N TYR A 60 1.04 9.23 -8.70
CA TYR A 60 1.80 7.98 -8.63
C TYR A 60 1.24 7.08 -7.50
N GLU A 61 0.01 6.63 -7.69
CA GLU A 61 -0.70 5.76 -6.75
C GLU A 61 -0.80 4.36 -7.35
N LYS A 62 -0.32 3.37 -6.56
CA LYS A 62 -0.32 1.97 -6.96
C LYS A 62 -1.55 1.28 -6.39
N TYR A 63 -2.31 0.65 -7.27
CA TYR A 63 -3.49 -0.14 -6.94
C TYR A 63 -3.21 -1.63 -7.11
N LEU A 64 -3.98 -2.46 -6.39
CA LEU A 64 -3.94 -3.92 -6.48
C LEU A 64 -2.60 -4.58 -6.14
N VAL A 65 -1.68 -3.86 -5.50
CA VAL A 65 -0.39 -4.41 -5.05
C VAL A 65 -0.64 -5.63 -4.14
N GLY A 66 0.02 -6.75 -4.42
CA GLY A 66 -0.11 -7.99 -3.66
C GLY A 66 -1.34 -8.85 -4.01
N TYR A 67 -2.25 -8.38 -4.87
CA TYR A 67 -3.41 -9.18 -5.27
C TYR A 67 -2.98 -10.41 -6.07
N LYS A 68 -3.68 -11.52 -5.87
CA LYS A 68 -3.49 -12.78 -6.57
C LYS A 68 -4.68 -13.02 -7.51
N GLN A 69 -4.42 -13.60 -8.67
CA GLN A 69 -5.48 -14.02 -9.59
C GLN A 69 -6.09 -15.34 -9.10
N GLY A 70 -7.38 -15.32 -8.81
CA GLY A 70 -8.19 -16.51 -8.51
C GLY A 70 -8.98 -16.96 -9.73
N ILE A 71 -9.22 -18.27 -9.82
CA ILE A 71 -10.16 -18.85 -10.79
C ILE A 71 -11.48 -19.07 -10.09
N PHE A 72 -12.58 -18.67 -10.71
CA PHE A 72 -13.92 -19.04 -10.24
C PHE A 72 -14.66 -19.81 -11.34
N GLN A 73 -15.61 -20.63 -10.90
CA GLN A 73 -16.52 -21.37 -11.76
C GLN A 73 -17.85 -21.54 -11.03
N GLY A 74 -18.97 -21.31 -11.72
CA GLY A 74 -20.30 -21.49 -11.15
C GLY A 74 -21.41 -20.84 -11.96
N ASP A 75 -22.64 -20.89 -11.46
CA ASP A 75 -23.81 -20.29 -12.11
C ASP A 75 -23.92 -18.77 -11.86
N ALA A 76 -25.06 -18.19 -12.24
CA ALA A 76 -25.32 -16.77 -12.07
C ALA A 76 -25.27 -16.32 -10.60
N ASP A 77 -25.65 -17.17 -9.64
CA ASP A 77 -25.60 -16.82 -8.22
C ASP A 77 -24.15 -16.83 -7.72
N ALA A 78 -23.34 -17.82 -8.13
CA ALA A 78 -21.92 -17.82 -7.86
C ALA A 78 -21.20 -16.60 -8.47
N MET A 79 -21.61 -16.17 -9.67
CA MET A 79 -21.08 -14.97 -10.31
C MET A 79 -21.43 -13.69 -9.54
N LYS A 80 -22.68 -13.55 -9.06
CA LYS A 80 -23.08 -12.43 -8.19
C LYS A 80 -22.29 -12.41 -6.89
N GLU A 81 -22.09 -13.57 -6.27
CA GLU A 81 -21.24 -13.68 -5.08
C GLU A 81 -19.80 -13.25 -5.36
N ALA A 82 -19.23 -13.68 -6.49
CA ALA A 82 -17.89 -13.29 -6.89
C ALA A 82 -17.78 -11.77 -7.08
N LEU A 83 -18.76 -11.15 -7.75
CA LEU A 83 -18.83 -9.69 -7.94
C LEU A 83 -18.90 -8.93 -6.62
N ILE A 84 -19.69 -9.43 -5.64
CA ILE A 84 -19.81 -8.79 -4.31
C ILE A 84 -18.49 -8.92 -3.53
N LYS A 85 -17.86 -10.09 -3.55
CA LYS A 85 -16.71 -10.41 -2.71
C LYS A 85 -15.39 -9.88 -3.27
N PHE A 86 -15.22 -9.94 -4.58
CA PHE A 86 -13.95 -9.69 -5.25
C PHE A 86 -13.99 -8.52 -6.24
N GLY A 87 -15.19 -7.98 -6.52
CA GLY A 87 -15.35 -6.91 -7.49
C GLY A 87 -15.37 -7.44 -8.93
N PRO A 88 -14.86 -6.67 -9.91
CA PRO A 88 -14.96 -7.01 -11.32
C PRO A 88 -14.46 -8.41 -11.68
N VAL A 89 -15.19 -9.08 -12.57
CA VAL A 89 -14.94 -10.46 -12.98
C VAL A 89 -14.67 -10.51 -14.47
N TYR A 90 -13.55 -11.11 -14.88
CA TYR A 90 -13.29 -11.39 -16.29
C TYR A 90 -13.77 -12.79 -16.65
N VAL A 91 -14.70 -12.93 -17.59
CA VAL A 91 -15.30 -14.22 -17.98
C VAL A 91 -14.67 -14.74 -19.28
N TYR A 92 -14.27 -16.02 -19.28
CA TYR A 92 -13.70 -16.65 -20.47
C TYR A 92 -14.66 -16.64 -21.65
N GLY A 93 -14.12 -16.34 -22.85
CA GLY A 93 -14.88 -16.37 -24.10
C GLY A 93 -15.81 -15.18 -24.34
N SER A 94 -16.08 -14.36 -23.32
CA SER A 94 -16.88 -13.13 -23.48
C SER A 94 -16.05 -11.95 -23.98
N HIS A 95 -14.73 -11.93 -23.71
CA HIS A 95 -13.87 -10.76 -23.89
C HIS A 95 -14.37 -9.50 -23.13
N GLU A 96 -15.22 -9.68 -22.14
CA GLU A 96 -15.85 -8.63 -21.35
C GLU A 96 -15.48 -8.73 -19.87
N ILE A 97 -15.47 -7.58 -19.21
CA ILE A 97 -15.33 -7.47 -17.76
C ILE A 97 -16.72 -7.20 -17.17
N PHE A 98 -17.20 -8.09 -16.32
CA PHE A 98 -18.45 -7.92 -15.60
C PHE A 98 -18.20 -7.10 -14.35
N ILE A 99 -18.97 -6.03 -14.16
CA ILE A 99 -18.78 -5.10 -13.04
C ILE A 99 -20.01 -5.02 -12.12
N GLY A 100 -21.11 -5.64 -12.51
CA GLY A 100 -22.33 -5.67 -11.71
C GLY A 100 -23.50 -6.29 -12.47
N TRP A 101 -24.69 -6.11 -11.92
CA TRP A 101 -25.95 -6.49 -12.53
C TRP A 101 -27.06 -5.55 -12.06
N ASP A 102 -28.10 -5.43 -12.88
CA ASP A 102 -29.33 -4.74 -12.53
C ASP A 102 -30.53 -5.53 -13.06
N GLU A 103 -31.48 -5.84 -12.18
CA GLU A 103 -32.62 -6.71 -12.44
C GLU A 103 -32.23 -8.01 -13.19
N ASN A 104 -32.42 -8.03 -14.52
CA ASN A 104 -32.20 -9.16 -15.42
C ASN A 104 -31.01 -8.95 -16.40
N TYR A 105 -30.16 -7.96 -16.13
CA TYR A 105 -29.04 -7.58 -16.98
C TYR A 105 -27.73 -7.62 -16.21
N TRP A 106 -26.69 -8.16 -16.83
CA TRP A 106 -25.30 -7.97 -16.45
C TRP A 106 -24.83 -6.61 -16.92
N ILE A 107 -24.08 -5.91 -16.08
CA ILE A 107 -23.41 -4.67 -16.45
C ILE A 107 -21.96 -5.03 -16.79
N THR A 108 -21.57 -4.83 -18.04
CA THR A 108 -20.26 -5.24 -18.56
C THR A 108 -19.48 -4.07 -19.16
N ILE A 109 -18.16 -4.22 -19.20
CA ILE A 109 -17.24 -3.37 -19.94
C ILE A 109 -16.63 -4.22 -21.04
N GLY A 110 -17.02 -3.94 -22.28
CA GLY A 110 -16.50 -4.58 -23.48
C GLY A 110 -15.61 -3.64 -24.28
N ILE A 111 -14.93 -4.20 -25.28
CA ILE A 111 -14.20 -3.41 -26.28
C ILE A 111 -15.17 -3.04 -27.39
N ASN A 112 -15.31 -1.75 -27.67
CA ASN A 112 -16.01 -1.29 -28.85
C ASN A 112 -15.16 -1.57 -30.09
N GLU A 113 -15.64 -2.42 -30.99
CA GLU A 113 -14.86 -2.88 -32.16
C GLU A 113 -14.49 -1.76 -33.15
N VAL A 114 -15.21 -0.64 -33.14
CA VAL A 114 -15.01 0.48 -34.07
C VAL A 114 -13.99 1.49 -33.53
N THR A 115 -14.11 1.83 -32.25
CA THR A 115 -13.25 2.83 -31.59
C THR A 115 -12.05 2.20 -30.89
N HIS A 116 -12.06 0.87 -30.71
CA HIS A 116 -11.13 0.11 -29.88
C HIS A 116 -11.05 0.58 -28.42
N GLY A 117 -12.01 1.39 -27.97
CA GLY A 117 -12.14 1.86 -26.61
C GLY A 117 -13.00 0.95 -25.75
N TYR A 118 -12.91 1.11 -24.43
CA TYR A 118 -13.80 0.44 -23.49
C TYR A 118 -15.18 1.10 -23.49
N GLN A 119 -16.23 0.28 -23.52
CA GLN A 119 -17.61 0.71 -23.50
C GLN A 119 -18.40 -0.05 -22.46
N LEU A 120 -19.22 0.68 -21.69
CA LEU A 120 -20.21 0.12 -20.79
C LEU A 120 -21.39 -0.45 -21.59
N SER A 121 -21.76 -1.71 -21.34
CA SER A 121 -22.90 -2.41 -21.93
C SER A 121 -23.77 -3.05 -20.86
N ASN A 122 -25.00 -3.38 -21.25
CA ASN A 122 -25.95 -4.16 -20.46
C ASN A 122 -26.33 -5.43 -21.24
N GLU A 123 -25.90 -6.58 -20.75
CA GLU A 123 -26.15 -7.88 -21.39
C GLU A 123 -27.25 -8.65 -20.66
N PRO A 124 -28.25 -9.23 -21.34
CA PRO A 124 -29.30 -9.98 -20.66
C PRO A 124 -28.75 -11.22 -19.94
N PHE A 125 -29.39 -11.62 -18.84
CA PHE A 125 -29.03 -12.86 -18.15
C PHE A 125 -29.23 -14.08 -19.05
N TYR A 126 -28.15 -14.84 -19.24
CA TYR A 126 -28.23 -16.16 -19.84
C TYR A 126 -28.58 -17.19 -18.75
N THR A 127 -29.79 -17.74 -18.80
CA THR A 127 -30.34 -18.64 -17.77
C THR A 127 -29.71 -20.04 -17.72
N SER A 128 -28.73 -20.35 -18.58
CA SER A 128 -28.16 -21.70 -18.69
C SER A 128 -26.64 -21.76 -18.90
N LEU A 129 -25.91 -20.71 -18.53
CA LEU A 129 -24.46 -20.69 -18.66
C LEU A 129 -23.80 -20.85 -17.30
N GLU A 130 -22.95 -21.86 -17.21
CA GLU A 130 -21.92 -21.91 -16.19
C GLU A 130 -20.84 -20.89 -16.57
N PHE A 131 -20.61 -19.93 -15.69
CA PHE A 131 -19.55 -18.95 -15.82
C PHE A 131 -18.24 -19.56 -15.33
N ARG A 132 -17.18 -19.27 -16.07
CA ARG A 132 -15.81 -19.53 -15.65
C ARG A 132 -14.98 -18.32 -15.96
N GLY A 133 -14.10 -17.93 -15.04
CA GLY A 133 -13.29 -16.75 -15.26
C GLY A 133 -12.30 -16.48 -14.15
N PHE A 134 -11.83 -15.23 -14.12
CA PHE A 134 -10.83 -14.76 -13.18
C PHE A 134 -11.37 -13.64 -12.30
N VAL A 135 -10.91 -13.65 -11.05
CA VAL A 135 -11.05 -12.57 -10.08
C VAL A 135 -9.68 -12.21 -9.54
N TYR A 136 -9.55 -11.00 -9.01
CA TYR A 136 -8.35 -10.59 -8.28
C TYR A 136 -8.72 -10.40 -6.82
N ALA A 137 -7.97 -11.04 -5.92
CA ALA A 137 -8.22 -10.99 -4.49
C ALA A 137 -6.93 -10.71 -3.73
N SER A 138 -7.02 -9.85 -2.73
CA SER A 138 -6.02 -9.77 -1.66
C SER A 138 -6.33 -10.86 -0.63
N TYR A 139 -5.45 -11.84 -0.48
CA TYR A 139 -5.58 -12.83 0.59
C TYR A 139 -4.76 -12.39 1.81
N LEU A 140 -5.44 -12.12 2.93
CA LEU A 140 -4.78 -11.94 4.23
C LEU A 140 -4.33 -13.33 4.72
N GLY A 141 -3.05 -13.60 4.59
CA GLY A 141 -2.41 -14.89 4.89
C GLY A 141 -1.01 -15.03 4.29
N ASP A 142 -0.59 -14.05 3.50
CA ASP A 142 0.80 -13.74 3.23
C ASP A 142 1.06 -12.40 3.93
N ASP A 143 1.51 -12.43 5.19
CA ASP A 143 1.84 -11.22 5.98
C ASP A 143 3.02 -10.42 5.39
N THR A 144 3.47 -10.75 4.18
CA THR A 144 4.35 -9.87 3.41
C THR A 144 3.50 -8.93 2.56
N VAL A 145 3.32 -7.73 3.09
CA VAL A 145 3.08 -6.55 2.25
C VAL A 145 4.26 -6.48 1.27
N VAL A 146 4.09 -7.01 0.04
CA VAL A 146 5.02 -6.79 -1.07
C VAL A 146 4.81 -5.38 -1.60
N ILE A 147 5.00 -4.40 -0.73
CA ILE A 147 5.37 -3.06 -1.14
C ILE A 147 6.89 -3.06 -1.08
N PRO A 148 7.62 -3.02 -2.22
CA PRO A 148 8.99 -2.52 -2.14
C PRO A 148 8.90 -1.14 -1.49
N PRO A 149 9.63 -0.88 -0.39
CA PRO A 149 9.54 0.36 0.38
C PRO A 149 9.96 1.50 -0.54
N THR A 150 8.99 2.10 -1.22
CA THR A 150 9.20 3.30 -2.02
C THR A 150 8.57 4.43 -1.23
N ASP A 151 9.45 4.97 -0.39
CA ASP A 151 9.42 6.26 0.28
C ASP A 151 8.29 6.53 1.30
N CYS A 152 8.43 5.89 2.47
CA CYS A 152 7.79 6.35 3.70
C CYS A 152 8.70 7.29 4.51
N SER A 153 9.72 7.93 3.89
CA SER A 153 10.52 8.95 4.58
C SER A 153 9.63 10.14 4.92
N GLY A 154 9.46 10.43 6.21
CA GLY A 154 8.66 11.56 6.69
C GLY A 154 7.14 11.36 6.74
N LYS A 155 6.62 10.13 6.52
CA LYS A 155 5.19 9.81 6.64
C LYS A 155 4.83 9.23 8.01
N ALA A 156 3.60 9.49 8.48
CA ALA A 156 3.11 9.01 9.77
C ALA A 156 2.55 7.57 9.70
N GLU A 157 2.35 6.91 10.85
CA GLU A 157 1.81 5.54 10.92
C GLU A 157 0.43 5.40 10.26
N THR A 158 -0.38 6.47 10.27
CA THR A 158 -1.69 6.50 9.59
C THR A 158 -1.59 6.40 8.07
N GLU A 159 -0.41 6.70 7.50
CA GLU A 159 -0.15 6.70 6.06
C GLU A 159 0.73 5.52 5.64
N CYS A 160 1.55 4.97 6.55
CA CYS A 160 2.31 3.75 6.34
C CYS A 160 2.25 2.83 7.57
N ALA A 161 1.58 1.69 7.43
CA ALA A 161 1.62 0.63 8.45
C ALA A 161 3.06 0.12 8.66
N CYS A 162 3.34 -0.33 9.88
CA CYS A 162 4.61 -0.96 10.22
C CYS A 162 4.59 -2.43 9.80
N VAL A 163 5.68 -2.88 9.18
CA VAL A 163 5.89 -4.30 8.82
C VAL A 163 6.90 -4.93 9.78
N ASP A 164 6.95 -6.26 9.85
CA ASP A 164 7.93 -6.93 10.72
C ASP A 164 9.36 -6.69 10.23
N GLY A 165 10.29 -6.43 11.15
CA GLY A 165 11.69 -6.06 10.85
C GLY A 165 11.93 -4.60 10.41
N ASP A 166 10.90 -3.75 10.44
CA ASP A 166 10.97 -2.35 10.03
C ASP A 166 11.89 -1.50 10.92
N GLN A 167 12.87 -0.84 10.29
CA GLN A 167 13.89 -0.04 10.96
C GLN A 167 13.48 1.42 11.21
N ARG A 168 12.28 1.83 10.78
CA ARG A 168 11.73 3.17 11.06
C ARG A 168 11.50 3.34 12.56
N GLN A 169 11.90 4.49 13.12
CA GLN A 169 11.86 4.72 14.57
C GLN A 169 10.46 4.55 15.17
N PHE A 170 9.42 4.97 14.45
CA PHE A 170 8.02 4.81 14.85
C PHE A 170 7.49 3.36 14.74
N CYS A 171 8.24 2.46 14.12
CA CYS A 171 7.89 1.04 13.96
C CYS A 171 8.69 0.11 14.88
N LYS A 172 9.74 0.60 15.54
CA LYS A 172 10.53 -0.21 16.48
C LYS A 172 9.74 -0.48 17.75
N THR A 173 9.69 -1.74 18.18
CA THR A 173 9.14 -2.10 19.48
C THR A 173 10.20 -1.91 20.55
N CYS A 174 9.86 -1.18 21.62
CA CYS A 174 10.73 -1.00 22.77
C CYS A 174 10.85 -2.31 23.56
N THR A 175 12.07 -2.81 23.72
CA THR A 175 12.37 -4.10 24.37
C THR A 175 13.00 -3.97 25.75
N ALA A 176 13.34 -2.77 26.22
CA ALA A 176 13.95 -2.54 27.53
C ALA A 176 13.85 -1.08 28.01
N LYS A 177 14.10 -0.90 29.31
CA LYS A 177 14.10 0.39 30.03
C LYS A 177 15.15 1.40 29.55
N ASP A 178 16.24 0.93 28.93
CA ASP A 178 17.36 1.79 28.49
C ASP A 178 17.24 2.29 27.04
N THR A 179 16.24 1.80 26.30
CA THR A 179 15.97 2.20 24.90
C THR A 179 14.56 2.81 24.66
N PRO A 180 13.95 3.59 25.57
CA PRO A 180 12.64 4.20 25.31
C PRO A 180 12.81 5.51 24.54
N SER A 181 12.67 5.44 23.21
CA SER A 181 12.36 6.62 22.40
C SER A 181 10.88 7.00 22.63
N SER A 182 10.57 8.29 22.73
CA SER A 182 9.19 8.79 22.76
C SER A 182 8.38 8.30 21.57
N GLU A 183 9.04 8.00 20.45
CA GLU A 183 8.44 7.60 19.18
C GLU A 183 8.28 6.08 18.99
N CYS A 184 8.83 5.21 19.85
CA CYS A 184 8.77 3.75 19.63
C CYS A 184 7.38 3.12 19.90
N LYS A 185 7.12 1.87 19.52
CA LYS A 185 5.91 1.12 19.92
C LYS A 185 6.14 0.31 21.21
N CYS A 186 5.10 0.19 22.03
CA CYS A 186 5.12 -0.73 23.17
C CYS A 186 4.61 -2.11 22.76
N PRO A 187 5.19 -3.19 23.29
CA PRO A 187 4.80 -4.55 22.94
C PRO A 187 3.32 -4.82 23.29
N ALA A 188 2.64 -5.62 22.46
CA ALA A 188 1.23 -5.98 22.66
C ALA A 188 1.03 -7.11 23.69
N VAL A 189 2.12 -7.75 24.14
CA VAL A 189 2.05 -8.88 25.07
C VAL A 189 1.56 -8.43 26.45
N LYS A 190 0.61 -9.20 26.99
CA LYS A 190 0.06 -9.03 28.34
C LYS A 190 0.87 -9.75 29.42
N GLU A 191 1.76 -10.67 29.02
CA GLU A 191 2.58 -11.49 29.93
C GLU A 191 4.00 -11.67 29.36
N GLY A 192 5.02 -11.61 30.23
CA GLY A 192 6.45 -11.62 29.87
C GLY A 192 7.27 -10.70 30.78
N GLU A 193 8.59 -10.65 30.60
CA GLU A 193 9.51 -9.84 31.43
C GLU A 193 9.36 -8.32 31.20
N TYR A 194 8.76 -7.89 30.07
CA TYR A 194 8.53 -6.49 29.75
C TYR A 194 7.16 -6.28 29.08
N THR A 195 6.22 -5.72 29.82
CA THR A 195 4.81 -5.58 29.45
C THR A 195 4.49 -4.23 28.82
N LYS A 196 3.35 -4.13 28.13
CA LYS A 196 2.82 -2.86 27.59
C LYS A 196 2.75 -1.76 28.65
N ALA A 197 2.33 -2.10 29.87
CA ALA A 197 2.18 -1.14 30.97
C ALA A 197 3.54 -0.60 31.41
N GLN A 198 4.54 -1.46 31.59
CA GLN A 198 5.92 -1.07 31.93
C GLN A 198 6.52 -0.17 30.83
N CYS A 199 6.30 -0.51 29.56
CA CYS A 199 6.77 0.32 28.45
C CYS A 199 6.10 1.71 28.39
N GLN A 200 4.80 1.80 28.67
CA GLN A 200 4.10 3.09 28.71
C GLN A 200 4.57 3.97 29.86
N GLU A 201 4.88 3.37 31.01
CA GLU A 201 5.45 4.06 32.16
C GLU A 201 6.87 4.56 31.87
N ASP A 202 7.72 3.71 31.31
CA ASP A 202 9.10 4.07 30.95
C ASP A 202 9.16 5.17 29.89
N LYS A 203 8.25 5.16 28.89
CA LYS A 203 8.09 6.27 27.93
C LYS A 203 7.73 7.61 28.58
N ALA A 204 6.78 7.59 29.51
CA ALA A 204 6.37 8.80 30.23
C ALA A 204 7.49 9.30 31.16
N SER A 205 8.35 8.41 31.64
CA SER A 205 9.52 8.74 32.45
C SER A 205 10.62 9.43 31.65
N THR A 206 10.93 8.98 30.42
CA THR A 206 11.91 9.67 29.56
C THR A 206 11.45 11.04 29.10
N GLU A 207 10.15 11.27 28.89
CA GLU A 207 9.62 12.62 28.64
C GLU A 207 9.74 13.54 29.86
N LYS A 208 9.64 12.98 31.08
CA LYS A 208 9.92 13.73 32.32
C LYS A 208 11.40 14.03 32.51
N GLU A 209 12.31 13.16 32.06
CA GLU A 209 13.75 13.40 32.12
C GLU A 209 14.29 14.27 30.97
N ALA A 210 13.56 14.39 29.86
CA ALA A 210 13.86 15.34 28.77
C ALA A 210 13.41 16.78 29.07
N SER A 211 12.71 17.04 30.18
CA SER A 211 12.44 18.38 30.71
C SER A 211 13.53 18.85 31.70
N GLY A 212 14.78 18.49 31.42
CA GLY A 212 15.97 19.11 32.01
C GLY A 212 16.15 20.54 31.48
N SER A 213 15.38 21.46 32.05
CA SER A 213 15.57 22.92 32.06
C SER A 213 16.99 23.38 31.72
N VAL A 214 17.23 23.76 30.46
CA VAL A 214 18.32 24.68 30.13
C VAL A 214 17.92 26.05 30.68
N ARG A 215 18.38 26.37 31.89
CA ARG A 215 18.50 27.78 32.30
C ARG A 215 19.69 28.36 31.53
N MET A 216 19.45 28.77 30.28
CA MET A 216 20.32 29.74 29.64
C MET A 216 20.17 31.04 30.42
N THR A 217 21.14 31.34 31.29
CA THR A 217 21.39 32.71 31.71
C THR A 217 21.76 33.49 30.45
N LEU A 218 20.76 34.22 29.95
CA LEU A 218 20.87 35.19 28.88
C LEU A 218 21.60 36.43 29.46
N GLU A 219 22.92 36.38 29.62
CA GLU A 219 23.70 37.61 29.79
C GLU A 219 23.98 38.20 28.40
N MET A 220 23.19 39.21 28.08
CA MET A 220 23.35 40.10 26.95
C MET A 220 24.78 40.65 26.90
N ILE A 221 25.50 40.35 25.83
CA ILE A 221 26.59 41.21 25.36
C ILE A 221 26.00 42.12 24.27
N ALA A 222 25.69 43.36 24.65
CA ALA A 222 25.63 44.48 23.72
C ALA A 222 25.83 45.83 24.46
N ALA A 223 27.05 46.34 24.35
CA ALA A 223 27.42 47.75 24.17
C ALA A 223 27.13 48.81 25.25
N ALA A 224 28.21 49.24 25.93
CA ALA A 224 28.57 50.65 26.21
C ALA A 224 30.05 50.64 26.67
N VAL A 225 31.07 50.82 25.83
CA VAL A 225 31.56 52.07 25.20
C VAL A 225 31.49 53.27 26.16
N VAL A 226 32.67 53.56 26.77
CA VAL A 226 33.24 54.90 27.04
C VAL A 226 32.74 55.68 28.27
N LEU A 227 33.51 55.64 29.37
CA LEU A 227 34.20 56.79 30.01
C LEU A 227 34.73 56.49 31.44
N PRO A 228 36.04 56.62 31.71
CA PRO A 228 36.59 56.73 33.05
C PRO A 228 36.85 58.20 33.38
N VAL A 229 35.85 58.96 33.85
CA VAL A 229 36.12 60.28 34.44
C VAL A 229 35.09 60.58 35.52
N LEU A 230 35.47 60.36 36.78
CA LEU A 230 35.10 61.19 37.95
C LEU A 230 35.95 60.73 39.15
N ALA A 231 37.27 60.82 38.96
CA ALA A 231 38.23 60.92 40.06
C ALA A 231 38.96 62.26 39.91
N LEU A 232 38.18 63.35 39.87
CA LEU A 232 38.67 64.70 40.11
C LEU A 232 37.56 65.47 40.83
N PHE A 233 37.99 66.27 41.80
CA PHE A 233 37.25 67.17 42.68
C PHE A 233 36.77 66.57 44.01
N PHE A 234 37.65 66.76 45.00
CA PHE A 234 37.42 67.18 46.39
C PHE A 234 36.22 66.63 47.16
#